data_AF-A0A4Q5QGH6-F1
#
_entry.id   AF-A0A4Q5QGH6-F1
#
_cell.length_a   1.000
_cell.length_b   1.000
_cell.length_c   1.000
_cell.angle_alpha   90.00
_cell.angle_beta   90.00
_cell.angle_gamma   90.00
#
_symmetry.space_group_name_H-M   'P 1'
#
loop_
_entity.id
_entity.type
_entity.pdbx_description
1 polymer ?
#
loop_
_entity_poly.entity_id
_entity_poly.type
_entity_poly.pdbx_seq_one_letter_code
_entity_poly.pdbx_strand_id
1 'polypeptide(L)'
;MTIRSLFLASTLLATLSAPAIAQRALPTAVTPDPAVAAIRDKALQDDVAYDIVSGLTTEIGPRPDGSPAEERARQWALVKLKALGFQNVRVEPYELKNVWIRGVETAEVVAPFPQPLRLTALGNS
;
A
#
# COMPACT_ATOMS: atom_id res chain seq x y z
N MET A 1 -16.53 35.37 62.52
CA MET A 1 -16.80 34.00 62.04
C MET A 1 -16.41 33.91 60.57
N THR A 2 -15.50 32.98 60.23
CA THR A 2 -15.41 32.24 58.96
C THR A 2 -15.15 32.99 57.63
N ILE A 3 -13.88 33.32 57.35
CA ILE A 3 -13.40 33.62 55.98
C ILE A 3 -12.26 32.67 55.54
N ARG A 4 -11.64 31.90 56.45
CA ARG A 4 -10.52 31.01 56.13
C ARG A 4 -10.91 29.66 55.48
N SER A 5 -12.16 29.23 55.61
CA SER A 5 -12.61 27.92 55.14
C SER A 5 -12.97 27.87 53.64
N LEU A 6 -13.03 29.02 52.97
CA LEU A 6 -13.45 29.10 51.56
C LEU A 6 -12.30 28.97 50.54
N PHE A 7 -11.04 29.07 50.99
CA PHE A 7 -9.89 29.03 50.07
C PHE A 7 -9.35 27.62 49.81
N LEU A 8 -9.62 26.64 50.70
CA LEU A 8 -9.12 25.27 50.54
C LEU A 8 -10.01 24.38 49.66
N ALA A 9 -11.29 24.70 49.53
CA ALA A 9 -12.21 23.97 48.65
C ALA A 9 -12.02 24.33 47.16
N SER A 10 -11.45 25.51 46.89
CA SER A 10 -11.32 26.06 45.53
C SER A 10 -10.07 25.58 44.78
N THR A 11 -9.07 25.05 45.48
CA THR A 11 -7.84 24.53 44.85
C THR A 11 -7.94 23.05 44.48
N LEU A 12 -8.87 22.28 45.05
CA LEU A 12 -9.06 20.87 44.70
C LEU A 12 -9.91 20.65 43.43
N LEU A 13 -10.74 21.62 43.04
CA LEU A 13 -11.51 21.56 41.78
C LEU A 13 -10.69 21.95 40.54
N ALA A 14 -9.51 22.56 40.71
CA ALA A 14 -8.72 23.06 39.59
C ALA A 14 -7.83 21.99 38.92
N THR A 15 -7.63 20.82 39.54
CA THR A 15 -6.69 19.80 39.05
C THR A 15 -7.34 18.65 38.26
N LEU A 16 -8.68 18.53 38.24
CA LEU A 16 -9.35 17.50 37.44
C LEU A 16 -9.59 17.89 35.97
N SER A 17 -9.39 19.15 35.58
CA SER A 17 -9.69 19.63 34.22
C SER A 17 -8.53 19.46 33.22
N ALA A 18 -7.41 18.87 33.63
CA ALA A 18 -6.21 18.77 32.80
C ALA A 18 -6.23 17.78 31.61
N PRO A 19 -7.09 16.74 31.50
CA PRO A 19 -7.01 15.86 30.34
C PRO A 19 -7.76 16.41 29.11
N ALA A 20 -8.63 17.41 29.27
CA ALA A 20 -9.45 17.92 28.16
C ALA A 20 -8.65 18.75 27.12
N ILE A 21 -7.57 19.41 27.56
CA ILE A 21 -6.74 20.26 26.67
C ILE A 21 -5.73 19.41 25.87
N ALA A 22 -5.45 18.18 26.31
CA ALA A 22 -4.57 17.25 25.62
C ALA A 22 -5.30 16.36 24.60
N GLN A 23 -6.64 16.45 24.51
CA GLN A 23 -7.41 15.67 23.55
C GLN A 23 -7.22 16.27 22.16
N ARG A 24 -6.45 15.60 21.31
CA ARG A 24 -6.40 15.91 19.87
C ARG A 24 -7.83 15.82 19.33
N ALA A 25 -8.37 16.95 18.87
CA ALA A 25 -9.67 16.95 18.21
C ALA A 25 -9.66 15.91 17.09
N LEU A 26 -10.57 14.94 17.17
CA LEU A 26 -10.77 14.03 16.07
C LEU A 26 -11.15 14.90 14.86
N PRO A 27 -10.57 14.65 13.67
CA PRO A 27 -11.02 15.33 12.48
C PRO A 27 -12.54 15.16 12.37
N THR A 28 -13.25 16.24 12.07
CA THR A 28 -14.69 16.21 11.84
C THR A 28 -14.98 15.15 10.80
N ALA A 29 -15.91 14.23 11.12
CA ALA A 29 -16.31 13.20 10.19
C ALA A 29 -16.89 13.87 8.93
N VAL A 30 -16.15 13.82 7.84
CA VAL A 30 -16.61 14.29 6.54
C VAL A 30 -17.57 13.24 6.01
N THR A 31 -18.83 13.61 5.82
CA THR A 31 -19.79 12.74 5.14
C THR A 31 -19.41 12.70 3.66
N PRO A 32 -19.11 11.52 3.08
CA PRO A 32 -18.78 11.42 1.67
C PRO A 32 -19.96 11.88 0.80
N ASP A 33 -19.66 12.43 -0.38
CA ASP A 33 -20.68 12.65 -1.40
C ASP A 33 -21.45 11.33 -1.66
N PRO A 34 -22.80 11.34 -1.70
CA PRO A 34 -23.58 10.13 -1.94
C PRO A 34 -23.18 9.36 -3.20
N ALA A 35 -22.74 10.04 -4.26
CA ALA A 35 -22.26 9.39 -5.48
C ALA A 35 -20.95 8.63 -5.25
N VAL A 36 -20.05 9.18 -4.43
CA VAL A 36 -18.79 8.50 -4.05
C VAL A 36 -19.08 7.31 -3.16
N ALA A 37 -20.01 7.45 -2.21
CA ALA A 37 -20.44 6.33 -1.36
C ALA A 37 -21.04 5.18 -2.21
N ALA A 38 -21.87 5.50 -3.20
CA ALA A 38 -22.45 4.50 -4.09
C ALA A 38 -21.40 3.75 -4.93
N ILE A 39 -20.38 4.45 -5.44
CA ILE A 39 -19.28 3.80 -6.20
C ILE A 39 -18.46 2.88 -5.29
N ARG A 40 -18.11 3.33 -4.07
CA ARG A 40 -17.42 2.50 -3.07
C ARG A 40 -18.23 1.24 -2.78
N ASP A 41 -19.52 1.39 -2.49
CA ASP A 41 -20.38 0.28 -2.10
C ASP A 41 -20.53 -0.74 -3.24
N LYS A 42 -20.60 -0.26 -4.48
CA LYS A 42 -20.56 -1.14 -5.66
C LYS A 42 -19.23 -1.89 -5.76
N ALA A 43 -18.10 -1.20 -5.59
CA ALA A 43 -16.78 -1.81 -5.68
C ALA A 43 -16.53 -2.88 -4.61
N LEU A 44 -17.12 -2.73 -3.43
CA LEU A 44 -17.03 -3.72 -2.35
C LEU A 44 -17.81 -5.01 -2.63
N GLN A 45 -18.72 -5.01 -3.61
CA GLN A 45 -19.54 -6.16 -4.01
C GLN A 45 -19.12 -6.72 -5.39
N ASP A 46 -18.01 -6.23 -5.95
CA ASP A 46 -17.53 -6.58 -7.28
C ASP A 46 -16.18 -7.30 -7.19
N ASP A 47 -15.98 -8.31 -8.04
CA ASP A 47 -14.77 -9.13 -8.08
C ASP A 47 -13.74 -8.63 -9.12
N VAL A 48 -14.06 -7.60 -9.92
CA VAL A 48 -13.16 -7.10 -10.99
C VAL A 48 -11.73 -6.82 -10.50
N ALA A 49 -11.57 -6.25 -9.30
CA ALA A 49 -10.24 -5.98 -8.73
C ALA A 49 -9.50 -7.28 -8.39
N TYR A 50 -10.21 -8.25 -7.83
CA TYR A 50 -9.66 -9.58 -7.52
C TYR A 50 -9.29 -10.33 -8.81
N ASP A 51 -10.13 -10.28 -9.84
CA ASP A 51 -9.87 -10.88 -11.14
C ASP A 51 -8.62 -10.31 -11.82
N ILE A 52 -8.38 -9.00 -11.68
CA ILE A 52 -7.19 -8.37 -12.25
C ILE A 52 -5.92 -8.86 -11.54
N VAL A 53 -5.91 -8.83 -10.20
CA VAL A 53 -4.72 -9.25 -9.45
C VAL A 53 -4.48 -10.76 -9.58
N SER A 54 -5.54 -11.57 -9.54
CA SER A 54 -5.44 -13.03 -9.70
C SER A 54 -4.97 -13.40 -11.10
N GLY A 55 -5.52 -12.81 -12.16
CA GLY A 55 -5.04 -13.04 -13.52
C GLY A 55 -3.57 -12.67 -13.70
N LEU A 56 -3.14 -11.51 -13.20
CA LEU A 56 -1.73 -11.10 -13.25
C LEU A 56 -0.80 -12.01 -12.45
N THR A 57 -1.23 -12.50 -11.29
CA THR A 57 -0.36 -13.32 -10.40
C THR A 57 -0.40 -14.80 -10.75
N THR A 58 -1.48 -15.29 -11.36
CA THR A 58 -1.71 -16.71 -11.67
C THR A 58 -1.36 -17.04 -13.13
N GLU A 59 -1.79 -16.21 -14.08
CA GLU A 59 -1.59 -16.48 -15.51
C GLU A 59 -0.22 -15.97 -15.99
N ILE A 60 0.33 -14.93 -15.34
CA ILE A 60 1.61 -14.32 -15.73
C ILE A 60 2.71 -14.60 -14.71
N GLY A 61 2.48 -14.28 -13.44
CA GLY A 61 3.46 -14.43 -12.37
C GLY A 61 4.50 -13.28 -12.32
N PRO A 62 5.72 -13.55 -11.83
CA PRO A 62 6.80 -12.55 -11.73
C PRO A 62 7.16 -11.99 -13.10
N ARG A 63 7.25 -10.66 -13.19
CA ARG A 63 7.40 -9.93 -14.45
C ARG A 63 8.35 -8.73 -14.33
N PRO A 64 9.66 -8.95 -14.13
CA PRO A 64 10.64 -7.87 -14.12
C PRO A 64 10.64 -7.09 -15.44
N ASP A 65 10.98 -5.80 -15.37
CA ASP A 65 11.03 -4.92 -16.55
C ASP A 65 11.95 -5.48 -17.64
N GLY A 66 11.49 -5.43 -18.89
CA GLY A 66 12.23 -5.94 -20.05
C GLY A 66 12.28 -7.47 -20.16
N SER A 67 11.65 -8.20 -19.23
CA SER A 67 11.56 -9.67 -19.32
C SER A 67 10.46 -10.12 -20.31
N PRO A 68 10.53 -11.34 -20.84
CA PRO A 68 9.43 -11.91 -21.63
C PRO A 68 8.10 -11.99 -20.87
N ALA A 69 8.13 -12.05 -19.53
CA ALA A 69 6.93 -12.06 -18.70
C ALA A 69 6.28 -10.68 -18.59
N GLU A 70 7.06 -9.60 -18.57
CA GLU A 70 6.54 -8.23 -18.66
C GLU A 70 5.81 -8.03 -19.99
N GLU A 71 6.39 -8.47 -21.11
CA GLU A 71 5.73 -8.36 -22.41
C GLU A 71 4.39 -9.11 -22.44
N ARG A 72 4.33 -10.33 -21.91
CA ARG A 72 3.06 -11.07 -21.78
C ARG A 72 2.07 -10.33 -20.90
N ALA A 73 2.52 -9.76 -19.78
CA ALA A 73 1.66 -8.98 -18.88
C ALA A 73 1.04 -7.77 -19.61
N ARG A 74 1.84 -7.07 -20.42
CA ARG A 74 1.41 -5.93 -21.22
C ARG A 74 0.33 -6.34 -22.23
N GLN A 75 0.54 -7.43 -22.97
CA GLN A 75 -0.45 -7.94 -23.92
C GLN A 75 -1.73 -8.42 -23.22
N TRP A 76 -1.58 -9.13 -22.10
CA TRP A 76 -2.70 -9.54 -21.25
C TRP A 76 -3.53 -8.34 -20.78
N ALA A 77 -2.87 -7.26 -20.35
CA ALA A 77 -3.55 -6.04 -19.90
C ALA A 77 -4.34 -5.35 -21.01
N LEU A 78 -3.81 -5.31 -22.25
CA LEU A 78 -4.57 -4.79 -23.39
C LEU A 78 -5.87 -5.57 -23.61
N VAL A 79 -5.82 -6.90 -23.52
CA VAL A 79 -7.00 -7.76 -23.70
C VAL A 79 -7.99 -7.53 -22.55
N LYS A 80 -7.53 -7.57 -21.29
CA LYS A 80 -8.39 -7.40 -20.11
C LYS A 80 -9.06 -6.02 -20.10
N LEU A 81 -8.31 -4.94 -20.36
CA LEU A 81 -8.87 -3.58 -20.37
C LEU A 81 -9.87 -3.36 -21.51
N LYS A 82 -9.60 -3.91 -22.71
CA LYS A 82 -10.58 -3.87 -23.81
C LYS A 82 -11.85 -4.64 -23.46
N ALA A 83 -11.72 -5.83 -22.84
CA ALA A 83 -12.86 -6.63 -22.41
C ALA A 83 -13.71 -5.92 -21.33
N LEU A 84 -13.09 -5.10 -20.48
CA LEU A 84 -13.78 -4.25 -19.51
C LEU A 84 -14.45 -3.00 -20.12
N GLY A 85 -14.33 -2.79 -21.43
CA GLY A 85 -14.98 -1.69 -22.14
C GLY A 85 -14.25 -0.35 -22.04
N PHE A 86 -12.98 -0.33 -21.61
CA PHE A 86 -12.18 0.89 -21.64
C PHE A 86 -11.93 1.36 -23.07
N GLN A 87 -11.95 2.69 -23.25
CA GLN A 87 -11.62 3.33 -24.50
C GLN A 87 -10.14 3.66 -24.58
N ASN A 88 -9.63 3.78 -25.81
CA ASN A 88 -8.26 4.26 -26.07
C ASN A 88 -7.14 3.39 -25.46
N VAL A 89 -7.37 2.07 -25.35
CA VAL A 89 -6.41 1.10 -24.80
C VAL A 89 -5.28 0.82 -25.79
N ARG A 90 -4.06 1.24 -25.45
CA ARG A 90 -2.86 1.09 -26.29
C ARG A 90 -1.60 0.87 -25.46
N VAL A 91 -0.55 0.38 -26.12
CA VAL A 91 0.82 0.34 -25.56
C VAL A 91 1.56 1.59 -25.97
N GLU A 92 2.24 2.22 -25.01
CA GLU A 92 3.16 3.32 -25.26
C GLU A 92 4.59 2.81 -25.04
N PRO A 93 5.39 2.65 -26.11
CA PRO A 93 6.73 2.08 -25.99
C PRO A 93 7.72 3.11 -25.42
N TYR A 94 8.68 2.61 -24.65
CA TYR A 94 9.84 3.37 -24.19
C TYR A 94 11.08 2.48 -24.18
N GLU A 95 12.25 3.11 -24.25
CA GLU A 95 13.53 2.40 -24.21
C GLU A 95 14.01 2.20 -22.78
N LEU A 96 14.29 0.96 -22.40
CA LEU A 96 15.01 0.64 -21.18
C LEU A 96 16.51 0.86 -21.42
N LYS A 97 17.14 1.75 -20.64
CA LYS A 97 18.58 2.02 -20.75
C LYS A 97 19.43 0.81 -20.33
N ASN A 98 18.95 0.05 -19.35
CA ASN A 98 19.55 -1.20 -18.89
C ASN A 98 18.41 -2.18 -18.56
N VAL A 99 18.61 -3.46 -18.86
CA VAL A 99 17.72 -4.55 -18.44
C VAL A 99 18.50 -5.45 -17.49
N TRP A 100 17.99 -5.62 -16.29
CA TRP A 100 18.60 -6.52 -15.31
C TRP A 100 18.02 -7.92 -15.45
N ILE A 101 18.88 -8.92 -15.64
CA ILE A 101 18.51 -10.32 -15.69
C ILE A 101 19.21 -11.02 -14.54
N ARG A 102 18.41 -11.71 -13.70
CA ARG A 102 18.94 -12.47 -12.56
C ARG A 102 19.87 -13.58 -13.04
N GLY A 103 21.05 -13.66 -12.44
CA GLY A 103 22.00 -14.74 -12.63
C GLY A 103 21.99 -15.76 -11.49
N VAL A 104 23.05 -16.57 -11.40
CA VAL A 104 23.28 -17.43 -10.24
C VAL A 104 23.87 -16.62 -9.10
N GLU A 105 23.35 -16.82 -7.90
CA GLU A 105 23.82 -16.15 -6.69
C GLU A 105 24.04 -17.19 -5.59
N THR A 106 25.26 -17.22 -5.05
CA THR A 106 25.64 -18.08 -3.94
C THR A 106 26.54 -17.31 -2.99
N ALA A 107 26.33 -17.46 -1.68
CA ALA A 107 27.29 -17.01 -0.69
C ALA A 107 27.34 -17.97 0.49
N GLU A 108 28.49 -17.95 1.14
CA GLU A 108 28.76 -18.69 2.35
C GLU A 108 29.70 -17.88 3.25
N VAL A 109 29.56 -18.08 4.55
CA VAL A 109 30.63 -17.74 5.50
C VAL A 109 31.77 -18.71 5.24
N VAL A 110 33.00 -18.22 5.06
CA VAL A 110 34.18 -19.08 4.78
C VAL A 110 35.00 -19.43 6.02
N ALA A 111 34.96 -18.58 7.06
CA ALA A 111 35.68 -18.77 8.31
C ALA A 111 35.08 -17.88 9.43
N PRO A 112 35.27 -18.23 10.72
CA PRO A 112 35.92 -19.46 11.22
C PRO A 112 35.02 -20.70 11.13
N PHE A 113 33.71 -20.53 10.93
CA PHE A 113 32.74 -21.62 10.88
C PHE A 113 31.94 -21.55 9.58
N PRO A 114 32.25 -22.40 8.58
CA PRO A 114 31.60 -22.32 7.27
C PRO A 114 30.09 -22.58 7.31
N GLN A 115 29.29 -21.70 6.70
CA GLN A 115 27.83 -21.81 6.68
C GLN A 115 27.24 -21.19 5.40
N PRO A 116 26.26 -21.85 4.74
CA PRO A 116 25.60 -21.29 3.57
C PRO A 116 24.69 -20.13 3.94
N LEU A 117 24.62 -19.10 3.07
CA LEU A 117 23.74 -17.95 3.23
C LEU A 117 22.61 -17.97 2.21
N ARG A 118 21.42 -17.51 2.62
CA ARG A 118 20.34 -17.16 1.70
C ARG A 118 20.57 -15.72 1.24
N LEU A 119 20.74 -15.54 -0.05
CA LEU A 119 20.90 -14.23 -0.66
C LEU A 119 19.67 -13.83 -1.46
N THR A 120 19.53 -12.52 -1.64
CA THR A 120 18.61 -11.92 -2.59
C THR A 120 19.36 -10.84 -3.35
N ALA A 121 19.71 -11.05 -4.63
CA ALA A 121 20.12 -9.89 -5.43
C ALA A 121 18.92 -9.02 -5.77
N LEU A 122 19.08 -7.73 -5.51
CA LEU A 122 18.07 -6.70 -5.70
C LEU A 122 18.19 -6.02 -7.07
N GLY A 123 19.28 -6.24 -7.82
CA GLY A 123 19.53 -5.55 -9.09
C GLY A 123 19.88 -4.07 -8.91
N ASN A 124 19.59 -3.23 -9.91
CA ASN A 124 19.79 -1.78 -9.90
C ASN A 124 18.65 -1.08 -9.14
N SER A 125 18.73 -1.09 -7.80
CA SER A 125 17.76 -0.40 -6.94
C SER A 125 17.75 1.12 -7.11
#